data_AF-A0A6C0DNX0-F1
#
_entry.id   AF-A0A6C0DNX0-F1
#
_cell.length_a   1.000
_cell.length_b   1.000
_cell.length_c   1.000
_cell.angle_alpha   90.00
_cell.angle_beta   90.00
_cell.angle_gamma   90.00
#
_symmetry.space_group_name_H-M   'P 1'
#
loop_
_entity.id
_entity.type
_entity.pdbx_description
1 polymer ?
#
loop_
_entity_poly.entity_id
_entity_poly.type
_entity_poly.pdbx_seq_one_letter_code
_entity_poly.pdbx_strand_id
1 'polypeptide(L)'
;MSDTIDPYIRPSYSDQFASFYTELKRVMDASGHLYINIYTDQAGTSPALDTLGAPIQHRLVKYVMYTYSSAEYTGSQSDKGGLRIVFMDNNARLEFFNTEPIVLYWYTIDGINPQVLQAFT
;
A
#
# COMPACT_ATOMS: atom_id res chain seq x y z
N MET A 1 19.56 -18.35 32.93
CA MET A 1 19.75 -16.95 32.52
C MET A 1 20.30 -16.96 31.10
N SER A 2 19.45 -16.65 30.12
CA SER A 2 19.74 -15.89 28.89
C SER A 2 18.64 -16.20 27.87
N ASP A 3 17.48 -15.55 27.99
CA ASP A 3 16.64 -15.32 26.81
C ASP A 3 17.07 -13.97 26.25
N THR A 4 18.06 -14.03 25.36
CA THR A 4 18.30 -12.95 24.40
C THR A 4 17.06 -12.87 23.51
N ILE A 5 16.17 -11.92 23.82
CA ILE A 5 15.09 -11.53 22.91
C ILE A 5 15.79 -11.02 21.66
N ASP A 6 15.71 -11.80 20.58
CA ASP A 6 16.24 -11.42 19.28
C ASP A 6 15.55 -10.10 18.86
N PRO A 7 16.27 -8.98 18.75
CA PRO A 7 15.68 -7.69 18.37
C PRO A 7 15.20 -7.68 16.90
N TYR A 8 15.46 -8.76 16.17
CA TYR A 8 15.00 -8.99 14.80
C TYR A 8 13.81 -9.95 14.71
N ILE A 9 13.15 -10.28 15.84
CA ILE A 9 11.83 -10.93 15.78
C ILE A 9 10.89 -9.98 15.03
N ARG A 10 10.71 -10.26 13.74
CA ARG A 10 9.78 -9.53 12.89
C ARG A 10 8.39 -9.63 13.55
N PRO A 11 7.70 -8.51 13.78
CA PRO A 11 6.32 -8.57 14.25
C PRO A 11 5.52 -9.43 13.27
N SER A 12 4.65 -10.29 13.80
CA SER A 12 3.72 -11.12 13.02
C SER A 12 2.71 -10.31 12.19
N TYR A 13 2.81 -8.98 12.21
CA TYR A 13 2.09 -8.01 11.37
C TYR A 13 2.80 -7.71 10.03
N SER A 14 3.82 -8.47 9.64
CA SER A 14 4.68 -8.17 8.48
C SER A 14 4.06 -8.34 7.09
N ASP A 15 2.81 -8.80 7.00
CA ASP A 15 2.25 -9.30 5.75
C ASP A 15 1.01 -8.51 5.28
N GLN A 16 0.65 -7.39 5.94
CA GLN A 16 -0.59 -6.62 5.71
C GLN A 16 -0.74 -6.03 4.29
N PHE A 17 0.28 -6.14 3.45
CA PHE A 17 0.22 -5.76 2.04
C PHE A 17 0.92 -6.78 1.14
N ALA A 18 1.14 -8.01 1.62
CA ALA A 18 1.91 -9.02 0.91
C ALA A 18 1.26 -9.41 -0.43
N SER A 19 -0.08 -9.45 -0.46
CA SER A 19 -0.84 -9.71 -1.69
C SER A 19 -0.63 -8.60 -2.71
N PHE A 20 -0.76 -7.34 -2.28
CA PHE A 20 -0.50 -6.17 -3.11
C PHE A 20 0.93 -6.15 -3.66
N TYR A 21 1.93 -6.44 -2.83
CA TYR A 21 3.32 -6.49 -3.25
C TYR A 21 3.61 -7.58 -4.27
N THR A 22 3.00 -8.76 -4.10
CA THR A 22 3.17 -9.89 -5.03
C THR A 22 2.60 -9.55 -6.41
N GLU A 23 1.43 -8.93 -6.44
CA GLU A 23 0.78 -8.50 -7.67
C GLU A 23 1.51 -7.35 -8.35
N LEU A 24 1.95 -6.35 -7.59
CA LEU A 24 2.78 -5.26 -8.08
C LEU A 24 4.05 -5.79 -8.74
N LYS A 25 4.76 -6.71 -8.09
CA LYS A 25 5.98 -7.33 -8.65
C LYS A 25 5.66 -8.05 -9.96
N ARG A 26 4.59 -8.85 -9.98
CA ARG A 26 4.16 -9.59 -11.18
C ARG A 26 3.88 -8.66 -12.36
N VAL A 27 3.19 -7.54 -12.14
CA VAL A 27 2.89 -6.58 -13.21
C VAL A 27 4.14 -5.83 -13.63
N MET A 28 4.94 -5.35 -12.68
CA MET A 28 6.20 -4.65 -12.99
C MET A 28 7.17 -5.51 -13.80
N ASP A 29 7.27 -6.81 -13.51
CA ASP A 29 8.11 -7.76 -14.25
C ASP A 29 7.59 -8.00 -15.69
N ALA A 30 6.31 -7.77 -15.96
CA ALA A 30 5.68 -8.01 -17.26
C ALA A 30 5.56 -6.75 -18.14
N SER A 31 5.16 -5.61 -17.58
CA SER A 31 4.86 -4.37 -18.31
C SER A 31 5.89 -3.26 -18.07
N GLY A 32 6.66 -3.33 -16.98
CA GLY A 32 7.58 -2.26 -16.56
C GLY A 32 6.90 -0.98 -16.03
N HIS A 33 5.57 -0.96 -15.95
CA HIS A 33 4.80 0.18 -15.44
C HIS A 33 3.49 -0.30 -14.80
N LEU A 34 2.97 0.47 -13.85
CA LEU A 34 1.81 0.09 -13.04
C LEU A 34 0.75 1.19 -13.07
N TYR A 35 -0.43 0.87 -13.57
CA TYR A 35 -1.63 1.69 -13.38
C TYR A 35 -2.52 1.05 -12.31
N ILE A 36 -3.05 1.88 -11.41
CA ILE A 36 -3.85 1.42 -10.27
C ILE A 36 -5.13 2.24 -10.12
N ASN A 37 -6.19 1.57 -9.66
CA ASN A 37 -7.39 2.18 -9.12
C ASN A 37 -7.48 1.85 -7.63
N ILE A 38 -7.89 2.81 -6.80
CA ILE A 38 -8.08 2.61 -5.36
C ILE A 38 -9.48 3.07 -4.96
N TYR A 39 -10.14 2.29 -4.10
CA TYR A 39 -11.53 2.48 -3.68
C TYR A 39 -11.64 2.40 -2.16
N THR A 40 -12.64 3.09 -1.60
CA THR A 40 -12.98 3.05 -0.17
C THR A 40 -14.05 2.01 0.17
N ASP A 41 -14.55 1.28 -0.83
CA ASP A 41 -15.57 0.23 -0.66
C ASP A 41 -15.28 -1.02 -1.48
N GLN A 42 -15.78 -2.15 -0.99
CA GLN A 42 -15.65 -3.46 -1.62
C GLN A 42 -16.48 -3.60 -2.92
N ALA A 43 -17.38 -2.67 -3.22
CA ALA A 43 -18.14 -2.68 -4.47
C ALA A 43 -17.36 -2.00 -5.63
N GLY A 44 -16.26 -1.30 -5.34
CA GLY A 44 -15.48 -0.55 -6.33
C GLY A 44 -16.20 0.69 -6.86
N THR A 45 -17.13 1.25 -6.08
CA THR A 45 -17.98 2.38 -6.54
C THR A 45 -17.44 3.75 -6.12
N SER A 46 -16.82 3.83 -4.95
CA SER A 46 -16.32 5.08 -4.36
C SER A 46 -14.79 5.10 -4.47
N PRO A 47 -14.22 5.90 -5.40
CA PRO A 47 -12.77 6.01 -5.53
C PRO A 47 -12.17 6.69 -4.30
N ALA A 48 -11.01 6.20 -3.86
CA ALA A 48 -10.19 6.91 -2.91
C ALA A 48 -9.61 8.16 -3.56
N LEU A 49 -9.36 9.18 -2.74
CA LEU A 49 -8.84 10.46 -3.20
C LEU A 49 -7.35 10.58 -2.85
N ASP A 50 -6.60 11.23 -3.72
CA ASP A 50 -5.23 11.64 -3.45
C ASP A 50 -5.16 12.83 -2.48
N THR A 51 -3.95 13.26 -2.14
CA THR A 51 -3.70 14.43 -1.27
C THR A 51 -4.29 15.76 -1.77
N LEU A 52 -4.70 15.86 -3.03
CA LEU A 52 -5.38 17.04 -3.59
C LEU A 52 -6.89 16.85 -3.74
N GLY A 53 -7.44 15.72 -3.28
CA GLY A 53 -8.87 15.41 -3.38
C GLY A 53 -9.29 14.88 -4.74
N ALA A 54 -8.34 14.53 -5.64
CA ALA A 54 -8.68 13.97 -6.93
C ALA A 54 -8.76 12.43 -6.87
N PRO A 55 -9.69 11.80 -7.60
CA PRO A 55 -9.88 10.36 -7.54
C PRO A 55 -8.65 9.59 -8.07
N ILE A 56 -8.35 8.48 -7.41
CA ILE A 56 -7.29 7.54 -7.78
C ILE A 56 -7.90 6.46 -8.67
N GLN A 57 -8.11 6.81 -9.94
CA GLN A 57 -8.59 5.92 -10.98
C GLN A 57 -7.62 5.97 -12.16
N HIS A 58 -7.15 4.80 -12.61
CA HIS A 58 -6.20 4.62 -13.70
C HIS A 58 -4.97 5.53 -13.55
N ARG A 59 -4.40 5.60 -12.34
CA ARG A 59 -3.25 6.45 -12.05
C ARG A 59 -1.95 5.69 -12.23
N LEU A 60 -0.99 6.32 -12.91
CA LEU A 60 0.36 5.77 -13.08
C LEU A 60 1.14 5.88 -11.77
N VAL A 61 1.63 4.75 -11.27
CA VAL A 61 2.44 4.69 -10.05
C VAL A 61 3.89 5.04 -10.36
N LYS A 62 4.44 6.00 -9.63
CA LYS A 62 5.86 6.39 -9.69
C LYS A 62 6.71 5.51 -8.77
N TYR A 63 6.29 5.37 -7.52
CA TYR A 63 6.92 4.49 -6.55
C TYR A 63 5.95 4.13 -5.42
N VAL A 64 6.25 3.01 -4.77
CA VAL A 64 5.54 2.53 -3.58
C VAL A 64 6.54 2.41 -2.44
N MET A 65 6.18 2.91 -1.27
CA MET A 65 6.93 2.72 -0.05
C MET A 65 6.05 2.00 0.96
N TYR A 66 6.62 0.98 1.60
CA TYR A 66 6.00 0.31 2.73
C TYR A 66 6.95 0.37 3.91
N THR A 67 6.42 0.88 5.00
CA THR A 67 7.12 0.92 6.28
C THR A 67 6.49 -0.12 7.19
N TYR A 68 7.31 -1.06 7.65
CA TYR A 68 6.94 -1.95 8.74
C TYR A 68 6.76 -1.12 10.01
N SER A 69 5.74 -1.42 10.82
CA SER A 69 5.76 -0.94 12.20
C SER A 69 6.86 -1.69 12.94
N SER A 70 8.01 -1.06 13.17
CA SER A 70 8.96 -1.59 14.14
C SER A 70 8.37 -1.40 15.53
N ALA A 71 8.45 -2.44 16.37
CA ALA A 71 7.87 -2.50 17.71
C ALA A 71 8.52 -1.54 18.74
N GLU A 72 9.31 -0.55 18.32
CA GLU A 72 9.85 0.46 19.22
C GLU A 72 8.85 1.61 19.37
N TYR A 73 7.83 1.38 20.18
CA TYR A 73 7.06 2.45 20.80
C TYR A 73 7.96 3.19 21.81
N THR A 74 8.87 4.02 21.32
CA THR A 74 9.43 5.07 22.16
C THR A 74 8.37 6.16 22.25
N GLY A 75 8.17 6.78 23.42
CA GLY A 75 7.11 7.79 23.64
C GLY A 75 7.16 9.04 22.74
N SER A 76 8.08 9.08 21.78
CA SER A 76 8.32 10.15 20.79
C SER A 76 8.14 9.70 19.32
N GLN A 77 8.07 8.40 19.02
CA GLN A 77 7.91 7.90 17.64
C GLN A 77 6.85 6.81 17.62
N SER A 78 5.64 7.22 17.27
CA SER A 78 4.59 6.31 16.85
C SER A 78 4.70 6.13 15.34
N ASP A 79 5.72 5.39 14.89
CA ASP A 79 5.83 5.01 13.48
C ASP A 79 4.78 3.93 13.20
N LYS A 80 3.54 4.40 12.98
CA LYS A 80 2.48 3.58 12.41
C LYS A 80 2.98 3.12 11.04
N GLY A 81 3.29 1.83 10.93
CA GLY A 81 3.58 1.20 9.64
C GLY A 81 2.44 1.50 8.65
N GLY A 82 2.76 1.56 7.36
CA GLY A 82 1.76 1.94 6.36
C GLY A 82 2.24 1.83 4.93
N LEU A 83 1.27 1.81 4.02
CA LEU A 83 1.49 1.82 2.58
C LEU A 83 1.40 3.26 2.08
N ARG A 84 2.41 3.69 1.34
CA ARG A 84 2.42 4.96 0.62
C ARG A 84 2.63 4.73 -0.86
N ILE A 85 1.69 5.20 -1.67
CA ILE A 85 1.76 5.12 -3.13
C ILE A 85 1.90 6.55 -3.65
N VAL A 86 2.88 6.76 -4.52
CA VAL A 86 3.13 8.07 -5.13
C VAL A 86 2.91 7.97 -6.63
N PHE A 87 2.14 8.90 -7.17
CA PHE A 87 1.72 8.89 -8.57
C PHE A 87 2.61 9.77 -9.44
N MET A 88 2.69 9.43 -10.73
CA MET A 88 3.44 10.18 -11.73
C MET A 88 2.54 11.23 -12.38
N ASP A 89 2.35 12.36 -11.70
CA ASP A 89 1.51 13.46 -12.21
C ASP A 89 2.25 14.81 -12.13
N ASN A 90 2.58 15.39 -13.28
CA ASN A 90 3.02 16.78 -13.52
C ASN A 90 3.76 17.51 -12.37
N ASN A 91 4.75 16.87 -11.74
CA ASN A 91 5.51 17.36 -10.58
C ASN A 91 4.71 17.65 -9.29
N ALA A 92 3.42 17.36 -9.24
CA ALA A 92 2.68 17.35 -7.97
C ALA A 92 3.03 16.06 -7.22
N ARG A 93 3.42 16.18 -5.95
CA ARG A 93 3.61 15.03 -5.07
C ARG A 93 2.22 14.53 -4.65
N LEU A 94 1.56 13.79 -5.54
CA LEU A 94 0.27 13.15 -5.30
C LEU A 94 0.48 11.81 -4.64
N GLU A 95 -0.12 11.64 -3.48
CA GLU A 95 0.13 10.48 -2.66
C GLU A 95 -1.16 9.91 -2.09
N PHE A 96 -1.11 8.62 -1.86
CA PHE A 96 -2.09 7.88 -1.09
C PHE A 96 -1.39 7.29 0.14
N PHE A 97 -2.02 7.44 1.31
CA PHE A 97 -1.53 6.93 2.57
C PHE A 97 -2.54 5.97 3.17
N ASN A 98 -2.12 4.75 3.46
CA ASN A 98 -2.89 3.79 4.24
C ASN A 98 -2.10 3.43 5.51
N THR A 99 -2.41 4.13 6.60
CA THR A 99 -1.73 4.04 7.90
C THR A 99 -2.52 3.27 8.96
N GLU A 100 -3.70 2.75 8.60
CA GLU A 100 -4.58 2.06 9.54
C GLU A 100 -4.38 0.53 9.46
N PRO A 101 -4.36 -0.18 10.59
CA PRO A 101 -4.24 -1.63 10.63
C PRO A 101 -5.51 -2.36 10.14
N ILE A 102 -6.50 -1.62 9.64
CA ILE A 102 -7.80 -2.12 9.19
C ILE A 102 -7.85 -2.02 7.66
N VAL A 103 -8.37 -3.07 7.03
CA VAL A 103 -8.69 -3.09 5.59
C VAL A 103 -9.77 -2.04 5.31
N LEU A 104 -9.34 -0.84 4.92
CA LEU A 104 -10.25 0.28 4.60
C LEU A 104 -10.31 0.59 3.10
N TYR A 105 -9.44 -0.06 2.32
CA TYR A 105 -9.27 0.26 0.92
C TYR A 105 -9.17 -1.01 0.08
N TRP A 106 -9.67 -0.89 -1.14
CA TRP A 106 -9.60 -1.91 -2.18
C TRP A 106 -8.86 -1.34 -3.39
N TYR A 107 -8.24 -2.20 -4.18
CA TYR A 107 -7.51 -1.81 -5.37
C TYR A 107 -7.77 -2.74 -6.55
N THR A 108 -7.56 -2.22 -7.75
CA THR A 108 -7.35 -3.03 -8.95
C THR A 108 -6.07 -2.57 -9.63
N ILE A 109 -5.31 -3.51 -10.18
CA ILE A 109 -4.12 -3.24 -10.96
C ILE A 109 -4.39 -3.57 -12.42
N ASP A 110 -4.11 -2.62 -13.30
CA ASP A 110 -4.20 -2.86 -14.73
C ASP A 110 -3.05 -3.78 -15.18
N GLY A 111 -3.38 -4.77 -16.01
CA GLY A 111 -2.45 -5.84 -16.40
C GLY A 111 -2.66 -7.17 -15.67
N ILE A 112 -3.54 -7.21 -14.67
CA ILE A 112 -4.01 -8.46 -14.05
C ILE A 112 -5.33 -8.87 -14.71
N ASN A 113 -5.35 -10.05 -15.32
CA ASN A 113 -6.51 -10.62 -15.99
C ASN A 113 -6.92 -11.97 -15.35
N PRO A 114 -8.19 -12.17 -14.96
CA PRO A 114 -9.26 -11.17 -14.96
C PRO A 114 -8.97 -10.04 -13.96
N GLN A 115 -9.53 -8.86 -14.20
CA GLN A 115 -9.40 -7.75 -13.26
C GLN A 115 -10.19 -8.11 -11.98
N VAL A 116 -9.50 -8.12 -10.84
CA VAL A 116 -10.08 -8.46 -9.54
C VAL A 116 -9.91 -7.27 -8.60
N LEU A 117 -11.01 -6.88 -7.94
CA LEU A 117 -10.99 -5.91 -6.86
C LEU A 117 -10.52 -6.61 -5.58
N GLN A 118 -9.36 -6.21 -5.06
CA GLN A 118 -8.74 -6.83 -3.91
C GLN A 118 -8.62 -5.84 -2.75
N ALA A 119 -8.80 -6.36 -1.55
CA ALA A 119 -8.53 -5.61 -0.32
C ALA A 119 -7.01 -5.43 -0.14
N PHE A 120 -6.58 -4.30 0.42
CA PHE A 120 -5.21 -4.19 0.93
C PHE A 120 -5.07 -5.02 2.21
N THR A 121 -4.48 -6.22 2.07
CA THR A 121 -4.26 -7.22 3.14
C THR A 121 -2.87 -7.83 3.10
#